data_AF-A0A3B3YGH1-F1
#
_entry.id   AF-A0A3B3YGH1-F1
#
_cell.length_a   1.000
_cell.length_b   1.000
_cell.length_c   1.000
_cell.angle_alpha   90.00
_cell.angle_beta   90.00
_cell.angle_gamma   90.00
#
_symmetry.space_group_name_H-M   'P 1'
#
loop_
_entity.id
_entity.type
_entity.pdbx_description
1 polymer ?
#
loop_
_entity_poly.entity_id
_entity_poly.type
_entity_poly.pdbx_seq_one_letter_code
_entity_poly.pdbx_strand_id
1 'polypeptide(L)'
;VGGGYGSTQATIIVYQAVAEYWTRAKEPEYDLNVDILLPGRSKPDKFNFNRDNQFATRTSKLNDINQDVKVTATGTGEATVKMVSLYYAIPKEKESDCQKFNLSVQLIPGNLVCEIIKNFSERFAQRYKDRNSDAKMTILDIGLLTGFTVDTKDLDALSKGRARTIARYEMNTVLSERGSLVIYLDKVSHTRPEEISFRIQQKLKVGVLQPAAVSVYEYYEQTPCVKFYHPERKGGKLLQLCRDNECTCAEENCSLQKKGQINNDERTAKICESTETSKIDDFDLSTDSYMMRIVKVIKEGSIDVGPTGKLRSFLSYQHCREALSLHNGKTYLIMGSSKDIHRDDQKQT
;
A
#
# COMPACT_ATOMS: atom_id res chain seq x y z
N VAL A 1 -0.89 11.49 -13.27
CA VAL A 1 0.11 11.54 -14.36
C VAL A 1 -0.08 10.27 -15.20
N GLY A 2 -0.08 10.25 -16.53
CA GLY A 2 0.01 11.34 -17.51
C GLY A 2 -1.04 11.22 -18.63
N GLY A 3 -0.84 11.94 -19.73
CA GLY A 3 -1.69 11.92 -20.94
C GLY A 3 -1.20 10.98 -22.05
N GLY A 4 -0.58 9.85 -21.69
CA GLY A 4 -0.10 8.85 -22.66
C GLY A 4 -1.13 7.73 -22.89
N TYR A 5 -1.13 7.15 -24.08
CA TYR A 5 -2.05 6.09 -24.52
C TYR A 5 -1.61 4.69 -24.06
N GLY A 6 -1.23 4.56 -22.78
CA GLY A 6 -0.80 3.30 -22.15
C GLY A 6 0.58 2.77 -22.53
N SER A 7 1.04 2.95 -23.79
CA SER A 7 2.39 2.58 -24.23
C SER A 7 3.01 3.63 -25.14
N THR A 8 4.35 3.62 -25.29
CA THR A 8 5.04 4.60 -26.14
C THR A 8 4.70 4.42 -27.62
N GLN A 9 4.54 3.19 -28.11
CA GLN A 9 4.15 2.94 -29.50
C GLN A 9 2.74 3.47 -29.80
N ALA A 10 1.75 3.15 -28.96
CA ALA A 10 0.40 3.68 -29.11
C ALA A 10 0.39 5.22 -29.06
N THR A 11 1.17 5.80 -28.15
CA THR A 11 1.28 7.26 -27.99
C THR A 11 1.89 7.94 -29.22
N ILE A 12 2.97 7.37 -29.81
CA ILE A 12 3.59 7.91 -31.02
C ILE A 12 2.64 7.85 -32.22
N ILE A 13 1.99 6.71 -32.46
CA ILE A 13 1.08 6.54 -33.61
C ILE A 13 -0.12 7.48 -33.51
N VAL A 14 -0.72 7.61 -32.32
CA VAL A 14 -1.85 8.53 -32.13
C VAL A 14 -1.42 9.99 -32.33
N TYR A 15 -0.28 10.42 -31.76
CA TYR A 15 0.20 11.79 -31.98
C TYR A 15 0.56 12.07 -33.45
N GLN A 16 1.15 11.11 -34.17
CA GLN A 16 1.40 11.28 -35.61
C GLN A 16 0.10 11.43 -36.41
N ALA A 17 -0.87 10.53 -36.19
CA ALA A 17 -2.15 10.58 -36.91
C ALA A 17 -2.94 11.86 -36.62
N VAL A 18 -2.96 12.31 -35.36
CA VAL A 18 -3.58 13.57 -34.93
C VAL A 18 -2.86 14.76 -35.57
N ALA A 19 -1.52 14.78 -35.59
CA ALA A 19 -0.76 15.84 -36.24
C ALA A 19 -1.05 15.92 -37.75
N GLU A 20 -1.00 14.79 -38.47
CA GLU A 20 -1.30 14.75 -39.91
C GLU A 20 -2.73 15.24 -40.22
N TYR A 21 -3.72 14.89 -39.39
CA TYR A 21 -5.09 15.42 -39.52
C TYR A 21 -5.12 16.95 -39.40
N TRP A 22 -4.53 17.51 -38.34
CA TRP A 22 -4.53 18.96 -38.10
C TRP A 22 -3.71 19.76 -39.13
N THR A 23 -2.74 19.16 -39.83
CA THR A 23 -2.08 19.85 -40.98
C THR A 23 -2.99 20.08 -42.18
N ARG A 24 -4.15 19.40 -42.27
CA ARG A 24 -5.07 19.46 -43.41
C ARG A 24 -6.46 19.98 -43.04
N ALA A 25 -6.86 19.87 -41.78
CA ALA A 25 -8.11 20.42 -41.29
C ALA A 25 -8.08 21.95 -41.28
N LYS A 26 -9.23 22.59 -41.57
CA LYS A 26 -9.41 24.01 -41.26
C LYS A 26 -9.76 24.12 -39.77
N GLU A 27 -9.03 24.96 -39.05
CA GLU A 27 -9.35 25.26 -37.65
C GLU A 27 -10.73 25.91 -37.54
N PRO A 28 -11.69 25.30 -36.82
CA PRO A 28 -12.99 25.93 -36.55
C PRO A 28 -12.83 27.15 -35.63
N GLU A 29 -13.92 27.91 -35.42
CA GLU A 29 -13.97 28.83 -34.28
C GLU A 29 -13.91 28.04 -32.97
N TYR A 30 -13.15 28.55 -32.01
CA TYR A 30 -12.93 27.92 -30.72
C TYR A 30 -13.07 28.99 -29.63
N ASP A 31 -14.20 28.96 -28.94
CA ASP A 31 -14.55 29.74 -27.75
C ASP A 31 -15.47 28.89 -26.87
N LEU A 32 -14.86 28.18 -25.91
CA LEU A 32 -15.52 27.21 -25.04
C LEU A 32 -15.43 27.67 -23.58
N ASN A 33 -16.58 27.88 -22.97
CA ASN A 33 -16.72 28.25 -21.56
C ASN A 33 -17.09 27.00 -20.75
N VAL A 34 -16.24 26.65 -19.78
CA VAL A 34 -16.37 25.48 -18.90
C VAL A 34 -16.44 25.93 -17.44
N ASP A 35 -17.61 25.72 -16.83
CA ASP A 35 -17.85 25.96 -15.41
C ASP A 35 -17.78 24.61 -14.66
N ILE A 36 -16.89 24.53 -13.66
CA ILE A 36 -16.73 23.36 -12.78
C ILE A 36 -17.24 23.71 -11.39
N LEU A 37 -18.41 23.18 -11.02
CA LEU A 37 -18.93 23.28 -9.66
C LEU A 37 -18.44 22.08 -8.85
N LEU A 38 -17.46 22.34 -7.98
CA LEU A 38 -17.00 21.40 -6.97
C LEU A 38 -17.96 21.37 -5.78
N PRO A 39 -18.20 20.19 -5.17
CA PRO A 39 -18.99 20.07 -3.96
C PRO A 39 -18.35 20.86 -2.80
N GLY A 40 -19.20 21.36 -1.89
CA GLY A 40 -18.79 22.27 -0.81
C GLY A 40 -18.48 23.71 -1.24
N ARG A 41 -18.35 24.02 -2.54
CA ARG A 41 -18.18 25.40 -3.03
C ARG A 41 -19.51 26.04 -3.43
N SER A 42 -19.68 27.31 -3.05
CA SER A 42 -20.88 28.11 -3.39
C SER A 42 -20.84 28.75 -4.80
N LYS A 43 -19.67 28.75 -5.46
CA LYS A 43 -19.48 29.27 -6.82
C LYS A 43 -18.66 28.26 -7.65
N PRO A 44 -18.97 28.09 -8.94
CA PRO A 44 -18.16 27.28 -9.84
C PRO A 44 -16.83 27.97 -10.17
N ASP A 45 -15.79 27.18 -10.39
CA ASP A 45 -14.56 27.62 -11.02
C ASP A 45 -14.84 27.77 -12.53
N LYS A 46 -14.63 28.96 -13.09
CA LYS A 46 -14.94 29.27 -14.49
C LYS A 46 -13.69 29.34 -15.35
N PHE A 47 -13.70 28.66 -16.49
CA PHE A 47 -12.60 28.66 -17.46
C PHE A 47 -13.13 29.00 -18.85
N ASN A 48 -12.50 29.97 -19.51
CA ASN A 48 -12.68 30.23 -20.93
C ASN A 48 -11.48 29.66 -21.70
N PHE A 49 -11.78 28.90 -22.75
CA PHE A 49 -10.81 28.34 -23.69
C PHE A 49 -11.07 28.93 -25.08
N ASN A 50 -10.12 29.72 -25.57
CA ASN A 50 -10.18 30.40 -26.86
C ASN A 50 -8.94 30.06 -27.69
N ARG A 51 -8.83 30.53 -28.94
CA ARG A 51 -7.68 30.24 -29.82
C ARG A 51 -6.31 30.52 -29.19
N ASP A 52 -6.18 31.54 -28.35
CA ASP A 52 -4.92 31.92 -27.71
C ASP A 52 -4.50 30.95 -26.58
N ASN A 53 -5.46 30.20 -26.02
CA ASN A 53 -5.23 29.36 -24.83
C ASN A 53 -5.88 27.95 -24.88
N GLN A 54 -6.38 27.51 -26.04
CA GLN A 54 -7.07 26.21 -26.23
C GLN A 54 -6.21 24.99 -25.81
N PHE A 55 -4.88 25.10 -25.87
CA PHE A 55 -3.94 24.07 -25.44
C PHE A 55 -3.53 24.17 -23.97
N ALA A 56 -4.01 25.15 -23.22
CA ALA A 56 -3.65 25.36 -21.82
C ALA A 56 -4.43 24.42 -20.89
N THR A 57 -3.74 23.66 -20.05
CA THR A 57 -4.38 22.84 -19.02
C THR A 57 -4.88 23.72 -17.87
N ARG A 58 -6.16 23.60 -17.51
CA ARG A 58 -6.73 24.14 -16.28
C ARG A 58 -6.90 23.03 -15.24
N THR A 59 -6.88 23.36 -13.95
CA THR A 59 -6.97 22.37 -12.87
C THR A 59 -7.63 22.98 -11.64
N SER A 60 -8.70 22.35 -11.19
CA SER A 60 -9.31 22.59 -9.87
C SER A 60 -9.02 21.40 -8.96
N LYS A 61 -8.82 21.66 -7.67
CA LYS A 61 -8.51 20.64 -6.65
C LYS A 61 -9.55 20.65 -5.54
N LEU A 62 -9.81 19.45 -5.02
CA LEU A 62 -10.67 19.12 -3.89
C LEU A 62 -9.89 18.14 -3.00
N ASN A 63 -10.08 18.19 -1.69
CA ASN A 63 -9.39 17.30 -0.74
C ASN A 63 -10.20 16.02 -0.44
N ASP A 64 -11.49 16.04 -0.76
CA ASP A 64 -12.41 14.91 -0.63
C ASP A 64 -12.47 14.06 -1.92
N ILE A 65 -12.87 12.79 -1.75
CA ILE A 65 -13.10 11.83 -2.84
C ILE A 65 -14.56 11.33 -2.80
N ASN A 66 -15.00 10.69 -3.88
CA ASN A 66 -16.34 10.09 -4.01
C ASN A 66 -17.51 11.08 -3.81
N GLN A 67 -17.34 12.31 -4.28
CA GLN A 67 -18.41 13.32 -4.32
C GLN A 67 -18.68 13.74 -5.77
N ASP A 68 -19.95 14.04 -6.08
CA ASP A 68 -20.36 14.42 -7.43
C ASP A 68 -19.83 15.81 -7.82
N VAL A 69 -19.25 15.91 -9.02
CA VAL A 69 -18.76 17.15 -9.61
C VAL A 69 -19.62 17.50 -10.81
N LYS A 70 -20.21 18.71 -10.80
CA LYS A 70 -21.01 19.19 -11.95
C LYS A 70 -20.13 20.03 -12.88
N VAL A 71 -19.93 19.53 -14.09
CA VAL A 71 -19.28 20.26 -15.19
C VAL A 71 -20.36 20.78 -16.14
N THR A 72 -20.27 22.04 -16.54
CA THR A 72 -21.16 22.66 -17.54
C THR A 72 -20.30 23.31 -18.62
N ALA A 73 -20.48 22.90 -19.87
CA ALA A 73 -19.75 23.44 -21.02
C ALA A 73 -20.72 24.15 -21.98
N THR A 74 -20.31 25.31 -22.50
CA THR A 74 -21.11 26.17 -23.39
C THR A 74 -20.20 26.89 -24.38
N GLY A 75 -20.70 27.18 -25.59
CA GLY A 75 -19.90 27.77 -26.67
C GLY A 75 -19.51 26.76 -27.74
N THR A 76 -18.42 27.02 -28.47
CA THR A 76 -17.99 26.25 -29.64
C THR A 76 -16.57 25.74 -29.44
N GLY A 77 -16.38 24.43 -29.51
CA GLY A 77 -15.09 23.77 -29.33
C GLY A 77 -15.23 22.37 -28.71
N GLU A 78 -14.11 21.69 -28.51
CA GLU A 78 -14.03 20.38 -27.85
C GLU A 78 -12.95 20.43 -26.77
N ALA A 79 -13.26 19.94 -25.56
CA ALA A 79 -12.29 19.84 -24.47
C ALA A 79 -12.42 18.52 -23.70
N THR A 80 -11.28 17.93 -23.35
CA THR A 80 -11.20 16.68 -22.58
C THR A 80 -11.11 16.97 -21.09
N VAL A 81 -12.13 16.57 -20.33
CA VAL A 81 -12.12 16.63 -18.85
C VAL A 81 -11.57 15.32 -18.29
N LYS A 82 -10.55 15.42 -17.42
CA LYS A 82 -9.94 14.26 -16.76
C LYS A 82 -9.99 14.40 -15.24
N MET A 83 -10.90 13.66 -14.59
CA MET A 83 -10.93 13.55 -13.14
C MET A 83 -9.89 12.52 -12.67
N VAL A 84 -9.10 12.86 -11.66
CA VAL A 84 -8.07 11.98 -11.08
C VAL A 84 -8.13 12.07 -9.56
N SER A 85 -8.59 10.99 -8.92
CA SER A 85 -8.57 10.84 -7.46
C SER A 85 -7.26 10.17 -7.04
N LEU A 86 -6.49 10.80 -6.17
CA LEU A 86 -5.32 10.21 -5.53
C LEU A 86 -5.65 9.92 -4.06
N TYR A 87 -5.53 8.66 -3.65
CA TYR A 87 -5.81 8.22 -2.29
C TYR A 87 -4.94 7.01 -1.95
N TYR A 88 -4.68 6.80 -0.66
CA TYR A 88 -4.01 5.61 -0.18
C TYR A 88 -5.02 4.45 -0.13
N ALA A 89 -4.75 3.40 -0.90
CA ALA A 89 -5.52 2.16 -0.86
C ALA A 89 -4.82 1.12 0.01
N ILE A 90 -5.60 0.30 0.71
CA ILE A 90 -5.08 -0.88 1.42
C ILE A 90 -4.48 -1.83 0.36
N PRO A 91 -3.22 -2.31 0.52
CA PRO A 91 -2.64 -3.33 -0.35
C PRO A 91 -3.46 -4.62 -0.23
N LYS A 92 -4.21 -4.92 -1.28
CA LYS A 92 -4.98 -6.16 -1.45
C LYS A 92 -4.67 -6.71 -2.84
N GLU A 93 -4.28 -7.98 -2.90
CA GLU A 93 -4.21 -8.70 -4.17
C GLU A 93 -5.65 -8.94 -4.65
N LYS A 94 -6.01 -8.48 -5.85
CA LYS A 94 -7.31 -8.78 -6.45
C LYS A 94 -7.19 -10.04 -7.30
N GLU A 95 -8.27 -10.81 -7.40
CA GLU A 95 -8.34 -11.95 -8.33
C GLU A 95 -8.26 -11.51 -9.81
N SER A 96 -8.57 -10.23 -10.09
CA SER A 96 -8.36 -9.60 -11.40
C SER A 96 -6.90 -9.32 -11.72
N ASP A 97 -6.03 -9.27 -10.71
CA ASP A 97 -4.60 -9.03 -10.90
C ASP A 97 -3.95 -10.34 -11.36
N CYS A 98 -2.85 -10.27 -12.09
CA CYS A 98 -2.16 -11.47 -12.58
C CYS A 98 -2.95 -12.33 -13.58
N GLN A 99 -3.80 -11.74 -14.43
CA GLN A 99 -4.43 -12.47 -15.54
C GLN A 99 -3.41 -13.06 -16.54
N LYS A 100 -2.38 -12.28 -16.89
CA LYS A 100 -1.38 -12.66 -17.91
C LYS A 100 -0.10 -13.30 -17.38
N PHE A 101 0.24 -13.07 -16.11
CA PHE A 101 1.45 -13.60 -15.49
C PHE A 101 1.10 -14.45 -14.28
N ASN A 102 1.92 -15.47 -14.01
CA ASN A 102 2.01 -16.09 -12.69
C ASN A 102 3.27 -15.55 -12.04
N LEU A 103 3.15 -14.83 -10.92
CA LEU A 103 4.26 -14.26 -10.15
C LEU A 103 4.26 -14.86 -8.74
N SER A 104 5.41 -15.43 -8.36
CA SER A 104 5.73 -15.82 -6.99
C SER A 104 6.87 -14.94 -6.48
N VAL A 105 6.70 -14.38 -5.28
CA VAL A 105 7.73 -13.58 -4.59
C VAL A 105 8.05 -14.26 -3.27
N GLN A 106 9.32 -14.55 -3.04
CA GLN A 106 9.80 -15.16 -1.80
C GLN A 106 10.98 -14.36 -1.25
N LEU A 107 10.91 -13.99 0.02
CA LEU A 107 12.02 -13.42 0.74
C LEU A 107 12.68 -14.52 1.59
N ILE A 108 13.92 -14.86 1.27
CA ILE A 108 14.69 -15.92 1.93
C ILE A 108 15.69 -15.25 2.88
N PRO A 109 15.68 -15.52 4.20
CA PRO A 109 16.70 -14.99 5.10
C PRO A 109 18.08 -15.57 4.74
N GLY A 110 19.05 -14.70 4.53
CA GLY A 110 20.45 -15.07 4.30
C GLY A 110 21.23 -15.20 5.62
N ASN A 111 22.50 -15.57 5.52
CA ASN A 111 23.39 -15.60 6.67
C ASN A 111 23.50 -14.19 7.28
N LEU A 112 23.26 -14.08 8.59
CA LEU A 112 23.50 -12.85 9.35
C LEU A 112 25.01 -12.56 9.34
N VAL A 113 25.37 -11.37 8.85
CA VAL A 113 26.76 -10.88 8.90
C VAL A 113 27.02 -10.12 10.20
N CYS A 114 26.01 -9.40 10.71
CA CYS A 114 25.99 -8.69 12.00
C CYS A 114 24.53 -8.53 12.46
N GLU A 115 24.28 -8.23 13.74
CA GLU A 115 22.93 -7.94 14.27
C GLU A 115 22.22 -6.77 13.57
N ILE A 116 23.00 -5.83 13.01
CA ILE A 116 22.52 -4.61 12.37
C ILE A 116 22.17 -4.84 10.89
N ILE A 117 22.90 -5.73 10.20
CA ILE A 117 22.76 -5.95 8.75
C ILE A 117 22.13 -7.32 8.51
N LYS A 118 20.81 -7.33 8.35
CA LYS A 118 20.08 -8.48 7.84
C LYS A 118 20.22 -8.54 6.33
N ASN A 119 20.77 -9.65 5.83
CA ASN A 119 20.76 -10.01 4.42
C ASN A 119 19.53 -10.87 4.14
N PHE A 120 18.83 -10.60 3.05
CA PHE A 120 17.83 -11.50 2.49
C PHE A 120 18.11 -11.70 1.01
N SER A 121 17.81 -12.87 0.47
CA SER A 121 17.71 -13.09 -0.97
C SER A 121 16.26 -12.96 -1.38
N GLU A 122 15.93 -11.97 -2.20
CA GLU A 122 14.64 -11.93 -2.90
C GLU A 122 14.71 -12.93 -4.05
N ARG A 123 13.68 -13.78 -4.20
CA ARG A 123 13.50 -14.68 -5.35
C ARG A 123 12.16 -14.40 -5.99
N PHE A 124 12.22 -14.01 -7.25
CA PHE A 124 11.10 -13.83 -8.14
C PHE A 124 11.02 -15.03 -9.07
N ALA A 125 9.84 -15.60 -9.23
CA ALA A 125 9.57 -16.59 -10.26
C ALA A 125 8.35 -16.14 -11.07
N GLN A 126 8.58 -15.82 -12.34
CA GLN A 126 7.56 -15.35 -13.27
C GLN A 126 7.35 -16.32 -14.43
N ARG A 127 6.10 -16.56 -14.82
CA ARG A 127 5.75 -17.32 -16.04
C ARG A 127 4.61 -16.61 -16.75
N TYR A 128 4.69 -16.47 -18.07
CA TYR A 128 3.58 -15.95 -18.87
C TYR A 128 2.48 -17.01 -19.02
N LYS A 129 1.20 -16.59 -19.02
CA LYS A 129 0.02 -17.48 -18.98
C LYS A 129 -0.56 -17.81 -20.36
N ASP A 130 0.00 -17.27 -21.43
CA ASP A 130 -0.35 -17.65 -22.80
C ASP A 130 0.04 -19.13 -23.09
N ARG A 131 -0.63 -19.73 -24.07
CA ARG A 131 -0.39 -21.07 -24.58
C ARG A 131 0.56 -21.09 -25.78
N ASN A 132 0.66 -19.98 -26.51
CA ASN A 132 1.24 -19.97 -27.86
C ASN A 132 2.51 -19.12 -28.01
N SER A 133 2.76 -18.14 -27.13
CA SER A 133 3.89 -17.22 -27.24
C SER A 133 4.52 -16.88 -25.90
N ASP A 134 5.82 -16.59 -25.89
CA ASP A 134 6.50 -15.92 -24.77
C ASP A 134 6.08 -14.45 -24.71
N ALA A 135 5.97 -13.87 -23.51
CA ALA A 135 5.85 -12.41 -23.38
C ALA A 135 7.13 -11.75 -23.90
N LYS A 136 7.02 -10.61 -24.56
CA LYS A 136 8.18 -9.86 -25.07
C LYS A 136 8.74 -8.98 -23.94
N MET A 137 9.29 -7.82 -24.29
CA MET A 137 9.90 -6.86 -23.37
C MET A 137 9.02 -6.64 -22.13
N THR A 138 9.46 -7.23 -21.01
CA THR A 138 8.70 -7.29 -19.76
C THR A 138 9.43 -6.46 -18.70
N ILE A 139 8.68 -5.68 -17.94
CA ILE A 139 9.19 -4.93 -16.79
C ILE A 139 8.81 -5.67 -15.51
N LEU A 140 9.78 -5.79 -14.61
CA LEU A 140 9.59 -6.15 -13.21
C LEU A 140 9.95 -4.92 -12.36
N ASP A 141 8.95 -4.25 -11.81
CA ASP A 141 9.09 -3.06 -10.97
C ASP A 141 8.89 -3.44 -9.50
N ILE A 142 9.96 -3.29 -8.72
CA ILE A 142 10.12 -3.78 -7.35
C ILE A 142 10.21 -2.56 -6.43
N GLY A 143 9.14 -2.26 -5.70
CA GLY A 143 9.20 -1.31 -4.60
C GLY A 143 10.07 -1.87 -3.48
N LEU A 144 10.97 -1.06 -2.91
CA LEU A 144 11.84 -1.51 -1.82
C LEU A 144 11.18 -1.32 -0.46
N LEU A 145 11.50 -2.21 0.49
CA LEU A 145 11.14 -2.05 1.90
C LEU A 145 11.90 -0.86 2.51
N THR A 146 11.23 -0.08 3.36
CA THR A 146 11.84 1.11 4.00
C THR A 146 13.09 0.73 4.79
N GLY A 147 14.23 1.36 4.45
CA GLY A 147 15.53 1.10 5.08
C GLY A 147 16.34 -0.05 4.48
N PHE A 148 15.85 -0.69 3.41
CA PHE A 148 16.59 -1.71 2.65
C PHE A 148 17.25 -1.13 1.40
N THR A 149 18.36 -1.73 0.98
CA THR A 149 19.02 -1.43 -0.31
C THR A 149 19.48 -2.72 -0.98
N VAL A 150 19.48 -2.73 -2.31
CA VAL A 150 19.87 -3.90 -3.11
C VAL A 150 21.40 -4.01 -3.27
N ASP A 151 21.95 -5.22 -3.26
CA ASP A 151 23.35 -5.48 -3.61
C ASP A 151 23.54 -5.37 -5.13
N THR A 152 24.17 -4.27 -5.57
CA THR A 152 24.39 -4.00 -7.00
C THR A 152 25.33 -5.01 -7.66
N LYS A 153 26.13 -5.78 -6.90
CA LYS A 153 27.03 -6.80 -7.47
C LYS A 153 26.25 -7.98 -8.04
N ASP A 154 25.13 -8.35 -7.39
CA ASP A 154 24.26 -9.43 -7.84
C ASP A 154 23.52 -9.02 -9.13
N LEU A 155 23.00 -7.79 -9.16
CA LEU A 155 22.34 -7.21 -10.36
C LEU A 155 23.32 -7.04 -11.52
N ASP A 156 24.57 -6.64 -11.24
CA ASP A 156 25.64 -6.59 -12.23
C ASP A 156 25.95 -7.97 -12.81
N ALA A 157 26.01 -9.02 -11.98
CA ALA A 157 26.23 -10.39 -12.45
C ALA A 157 25.07 -10.92 -13.31
N LEU A 158 23.82 -10.50 -13.03
CA LEU A 158 22.63 -10.88 -13.81
C LEU A 158 22.54 -10.14 -15.16
N SER A 159 23.10 -8.93 -15.26
CA SER A 159 23.00 -8.05 -16.44
C SER A 159 24.23 -8.09 -17.36
N LYS A 160 25.42 -8.35 -16.82
CA LYS A 160 26.70 -8.28 -17.53
C LYS A 160 27.22 -9.69 -17.83
N GLY A 161 27.45 -9.98 -19.11
CA GLY A 161 28.10 -11.22 -19.56
C GLY A 161 27.40 -11.88 -20.74
N ARG A 162 27.89 -13.06 -21.15
CA ARG A 162 27.34 -13.85 -22.27
C ARG A 162 26.05 -14.60 -21.91
N ALA A 163 25.79 -14.83 -20.63
CA ALA A 163 24.61 -15.52 -20.11
C ALA A 163 23.77 -14.56 -19.23
N ARG A 164 23.57 -13.32 -19.69
CA ARG A 164 22.73 -12.34 -18.99
C ARG A 164 21.28 -12.86 -18.88
N THR A 165 20.68 -12.70 -17.71
CA THR A 165 19.26 -13.00 -17.48
C THR A 165 18.41 -11.74 -17.61
N ILE A 166 18.95 -10.59 -17.19
CA ILE A 166 18.26 -9.30 -17.28
C ILE A 166 18.92 -8.42 -18.34
N ALA A 167 18.12 -7.66 -19.09
CA ALA A 167 18.62 -6.81 -20.17
C ALA A 167 19.30 -5.53 -19.63
N ARG A 168 18.68 -4.92 -18.61
CA ARG A 168 19.20 -3.78 -17.84
C ARG A 168 18.41 -3.65 -16.53
N TYR A 169 18.91 -2.87 -15.59
CA TYR A 169 18.19 -2.47 -14.38
C TYR A 169 18.42 -1.00 -14.06
N GLU A 170 17.46 -0.36 -13.42
CA GLU A 170 17.46 1.06 -13.07
C GLU A 170 16.97 1.23 -11.62
N MET A 171 17.74 1.92 -10.77
CA MET A 171 17.32 2.28 -9.42
C MET A 171 16.63 3.63 -9.47
N ASN A 172 15.33 3.67 -9.16
CA ASN A 172 14.51 4.86 -9.27
C ASN A 172 14.24 5.48 -7.89
N THR A 173 14.86 6.64 -7.66
CA THR A 173 14.66 7.47 -6.46
C THR A 173 13.67 8.61 -6.68
N VAL A 174 13.17 8.80 -7.90
CA VAL A 174 12.35 9.96 -8.31
C VAL A 174 10.87 9.61 -8.38
N LEU A 175 10.52 8.37 -8.72
CA LEU A 175 9.13 7.90 -8.84
C LEU A 175 8.59 7.19 -7.59
N SER A 176 9.42 6.94 -6.58
CA SER A 176 9.03 6.27 -5.33
C SER A 176 9.75 6.89 -4.14
N GLU A 177 9.00 7.39 -3.15
CA GLU A 177 9.52 7.90 -1.87
C GLU A 177 10.30 6.83 -1.08
N ARG A 178 10.08 5.55 -1.38
CA ARG A 178 10.75 4.39 -0.76
C ARG A 178 11.95 3.89 -1.59
N GLY A 179 12.12 4.43 -2.79
CA GLY A 179 12.92 3.83 -3.86
C GLY A 179 12.21 2.65 -4.53
N SER A 180 12.44 2.46 -5.82
CA SER A 180 12.13 1.22 -6.52
C SER A 180 13.29 0.75 -7.40
N LEU A 181 13.33 -0.55 -7.67
CA LEU A 181 14.24 -1.19 -8.62
C LEU A 181 13.41 -1.65 -9.83
N VAL A 182 13.71 -1.09 -10.99
CA VAL A 182 13.08 -1.47 -12.26
C VAL A 182 14.02 -2.39 -13.02
N ILE A 183 13.61 -3.64 -13.24
CA ILE A 183 14.35 -4.63 -14.03
C ILE A 183 13.65 -4.82 -15.37
N TYR A 184 14.43 -4.82 -16.44
CA TYR A 184 13.94 -5.03 -17.81
C TYR A 184 14.39 -6.40 -18.31
N LEU A 185 13.43 -7.19 -18.81
CA LEU A 185 13.63 -8.52 -19.37
C LEU A 185 13.35 -8.49 -20.88
N ASP A 186 14.21 -9.12 -21.69
CA ASP A 186 14.03 -9.18 -23.14
C ASP A 186 12.76 -9.99 -23.51
N LYS A 187 12.43 -11.01 -22.70
CA LYS A 187 11.21 -11.81 -22.77
C LYS A 187 10.91 -12.47 -21.41
N VAL A 188 9.72 -13.07 -21.26
CA VAL A 188 9.41 -14.03 -20.18
C VAL A 188 8.76 -15.28 -20.77
N SER A 189 9.31 -16.44 -20.42
CA SER A 189 8.85 -17.74 -20.93
C SER A 189 7.40 -18.06 -20.54
N HIS A 190 6.64 -18.60 -21.48
CA HIS A 190 5.30 -19.16 -21.21
C HIS A 190 5.36 -20.62 -20.74
N THR A 191 6.41 -21.37 -21.07
CA THR A 191 6.51 -22.81 -20.75
C THR A 191 7.15 -23.10 -19.39
N ARG A 192 8.19 -22.34 -19.02
CA ARG A 192 8.98 -22.54 -17.80
C ARG A 192 8.96 -21.26 -16.96
N PRO A 193 8.86 -21.35 -15.63
CA PRO A 193 9.12 -20.20 -14.77
C PRO A 193 10.55 -19.70 -14.99
N GLU A 194 10.69 -18.40 -15.14
CA GLU A 194 11.96 -17.69 -15.17
C GLU A 194 12.22 -17.10 -13.80
N GLU A 195 13.41 -17.32 -13.26
CA GLU A 195 13.75 -16.99 -11.89
C GLU A 195 14.85 -15.93 -11.82
N ILE A 196 14.64 -14.93 -10.97
CA ILE A 196 15.60 -13.86 -10.69
C ILE A 196 15.80 -13.83 -9.18
N SER A 197 17.06 -13.82 -8.73
CA SER A 197 17.35 -13.63 -7.32
C SER A 197 18.60 -12.77 -7.10
N PHE A 198 18.51 -11.92 -6.10
CA PHE A 198 19.58 -10.99 -5.67
C PHE A 198 19.43 -10.70 -4.18
N ARG A 199 20.49 -10.23 -3.54
CA ARG A 199 20.47 -9.90 -2.12
C ARG A 199 20.00 -8.46 -1.88
N ILE A 200 19.17 -8.30 -0.85
CA ILE A 200 18.86 -7.03 -0.22
C ILE A 200 19.49 -6.96 1.16
N GLN A 201 19.86 -5.75 1.59
CA GLN A 201 20.53 -5.48 2.85
C GLN A 201 19.75 -4.43 3.63
N GLN A 202 19.41 -4.71 4.88
CA GLN A 202 18.84 -3.71 5.78
C GLN A 202 19.95 -2.76 6.24
N LYS A 203 19.89 -1.47 5.83
CA LYS A 203 20.81 -0.42 6.27
C LYS A 203 20.26 0.41 7.43
N LEU A 204 18.94 0.54 7.52
CA LEU A 204 18.27 1.26 8.60
C LEU A 204 17.24 0.34 9.28
N LYS A 205 17.32 0.24 10.61
CA LYS A 205 16.34 -0.48 11.42
C LYS A 205 15.14 0.43 11.68
N VAL A 206 14.00 0.10 11.07
CA VAL A 206 12.72 0.77 11.30
C VAL A 206 11.85 -0.06 12.25
N GLY A 207 10.96 0.59 13.00
CA GLY A 207 10.14 -0.06 14.03
C GLY A 207 9.02 -0.94 13.46
N VAL A 208 8.20 -0.38 12.57
CA VAL A 208 7.16 -1.10 11.83
C VAL A 208 7.52 -1.07 10.36
N LEU A 209 7.79 -2.25 9.78
CA LEU A 209 8.00 -2.40 8.35
C LEU A 209 6.65 -2.45 7.64
N GLN A 210 6.45 -1.55 6.68
CA GLN A 210 5.32 -1.66 5.77
C GLN A 210 5.66 -2.63 4.63
N PRO A 211 4.70 -3.45 4.17
CA PRO A 211 4.88 -4.27 2.99
C PRO A 211 5.29 -3.46 1.76
N ALA A 212 6.05 -4.09 0.88
CA ALA A 212 6.40 -3.54 -0.43
C ALA A 212 5.72 -4.31 -1.55
N ALA A 213 5.54 -3.65 -2.70
CA ALA A 213 4.85 -4.17 -3.86
C ALA A 213 5.84 -4.54 -4.97
N VAL A 214 5.57 -5.62 -5.67
CA VAL A 214 6.29 -6.09 -6.85
C VAL A 214 5.27 -6.22 -7.96
N SER A 215 5.53 -5.60 -9.10
CA SER A 215 4.66 -5.68 -10.27
C SER A 215 5.40 -6.19 -11.50
N VAL A 216 4.77 -7.11 -12.25
CA VAL A 216 5.27 -7.56 -13.54
C VAL A 216 4.24 -7.28 -14.63
N TYR A 217 4.68 -6.65 -15.73
CA TYR A 217 3.83 -6.28 -16.87
C TYR A 217 4.64 -6.24 -18.18
N GLU A 218 3.96 -6.46 -19.30
CA GLU A 218 4.58 -6.28 -20.62
C GLU A 218 4.62 -4.79 -20.98
N TYR A 219 5.71 -4.33 -21.58
CA TYR A 219 5.96 -2.91 -21.85
C TYR A 219 4.88 -2.25 -22.73
N TYR A 220 4.27 -3.03 -23.63
CA TYR A 220 3.25 -2.56 -24.55
C TYR A 220 1.81 -2.67 -24.01
N GLU A 221 1.59 -3.43 -22.94
CA GLU A 221 0.26 -3.71 -22.38
C GLU A 221 0.30 -3.75 -20.86
N GLN A 222 -0.13 -2.65 -20.25
CA GLN A 222 -0.09 -2.41 -18.80
C GLN A 222 -1.23 -3.13 -18.06
N THR A 223 -1.26 -4.46 -18.12
CA THR A 223 -2.06 -5.32 -17.22
C THR A 223 -1.15 -5.93 -16.15
N PRO A 224 -0.78 -5.18 -15.10
CA PRO A 224 0.20 -5.65 -14.11
C PRO A 224 -0.32 -6.80 -13.27
N CYS A 225 0.58 -7.74 -13.01
CA CYS A 225 0.46 -8.70 -11.93
C CYS A 225 1.18 -8.14 -10.70
N VAL A 226 0.43 -7.74 -9.67
CA VAL A 226 0.98 -7.18 -8.44
C VAL A 226 0.97 -8.23 -7.33
N LYS A 227 2.09 -8.36 -6.62
CA LYS A 227 2.24 -9.17 -5.40
C LYS A 227 2.91 -8.34 -4.31
N PHE A 228 2.54 -8.60 -3.06
CA PHE A 228 3.13 -7.93 -1.91
C PHE A 228 4.08 -8.86 -1.15
N TYR A 229 5.13 -8.29 -0.55
CA TYR A 229 6.08 -9.03 0.26
C TYR A 229 6.45 -8.29 1.53
N HIS A 230 6.77 -9.06 2.57
CA HIS A 230 7.17 -8.58 3.88
C HIS A 230 8.01 -9.66 4.58
N PRO A 231 9.09 -9.34 5.31
CA PRO A 231 10.01 -10.36 5.83
C PRO A 231 9.37 -11.36 6.81
N GLU A 232 8.41 -10.88 7.59
CA GLU A 232 7.79 -11.65 8.68
C GLU A 232 6.35 -12.11 8.35
N ARG A 233 5.80 -11.73 7.18
CA ARG A 233 4.39 -11.96 6.84
C ARG A 233 4.20 -12.50 5.43
N LYS A 234 3.51 -13.64 5.31
CA LYS A 234 3.22 -14.30 4.02
C LYS A 234 2.38 -13.39 3.12
N GLY A 235 2.80 -13.23 1.86
CA GLY A 235 2.11 -12.42 0.86
C GLY A 235 2.00 -10.93 1.18
N GLY A 236 2.88 -10.40 2.04
CA GLY A 236 2.92 -8.98 2.36
C GLY A 236 1.62 -8.41 2.95
N LYS A 237 0.77 -9.25 3.56
CA LYS A 237 -0.49 -8.79 4.15
C LYS A 237 -0.21 -7.80 5.29
N LEU A 238 -0.92 -6.67 5.28
CA LEU A 238 -1.06 -5.85 6.49
C LEU A 238 -1.76 -6.68 7.57
N LEU A 239 -1.40 -6.47 8.82
CA LEU A 239 -2.24 -6.91 9.93
C LEU A 239 -3.55 -6.12 9.86
N GLN A 240 -4.66 -6.84 9.90
CA GLN A 240 -6.01 -6.28 9.86
C GLN A 240 -6.85 -6.97 10.92
N LEU A 241 -7.67 -6.18 11.61
CA LEU A 241 -8.77 -6.64 12.45
C LEU A 241 -10.02 -6.54 11.60
N CYS A 242 -10.69 -7.66 11.32
CA CYS A 242 -11.88 -7.66 10.48
C CYS A 242 -13.10 -8.12 11.28
N ARG A 243 -14.17 -7.33 11.26
CA ARG A 243 -15.51 -7.71 11.71
C ARG A 243 -16.42 -7.83 10.48
N ASP A 244 -16.85 -9.05 10.17
CA ASP A 244 -17.66 -9.36 8.99
C ASP A 244 -17.03 -8.83 7.68
N ASN A 245 -17.44 -7.65 7.21
CA ASN A 245 -16.91 -6.97 6.01
C ASN A 245 -16.09 -5.70 6.32
N GLU A 246 -16.02 -5.24 7.57
CA GLU A 246 -15.31 -4.03 7.98
C GLU A 246 -13.96 -4.40 8.59
N CYS A 247 -12.86 -3.97 7.93
CA CYS A 247 -11.50 -4.25 8.40
C CYS A 247 -10.76 -2.96 8.79
N THR A 248 -10.29 -2.87 10.03
CA THR A 248 -9.39 -1.82 10.51
C THR A 248 -7.93 -2.26 10.42
N CYS A 249 -7.01 -1.31 10.30
CA CYS A 249 -5.57 -1.59 10.21
C CYS A 249 -4.99 -1.84 11.60
N ALA A 250 -4.24 -2.93 11.74
CA ALA A 250 -3.64 -3.39 13.00
C ALA A 250 -2.10 -3.17 13.05
N GLU A 251 -1.57 -2.25 12.23
CA GLU A 251 -0.16 -1.84 12.28
C GLU A 251 0.13 -0.79 13.37
N GLU A 252 -0.49 -0.95 14.54
CA GLU A 252 -0.25 -0.06 15.68
C GLU A 252 0.95 -0.50 16.53
N ASN A 253 1.52 0.47 17.25
CA ASN A 253 2.59 0.21 18.21
C ASN A 253 2.06 -0.64 19.39
N CYS A 254 2.81 -1.68 19.74
CA CYS A 254 2.45 -2.54 20.86
C CYS A 254 2.48 -1.79 22.20
N SER A 255 1.47 -2.04 23.04
CA SER A 255 1.52 -1.72 24.46
C SER A 255 2.67 -2.50 25.13
N LEU A 256 3.70 -1.78 25.59
CA LEU A 256 4.88 -2.37 26.22
C LEU A 256 4.65 -2.62 27.71
N GLN A 257 4.85 -3.85 28.18
CA GLN A 257 4.81 -4.14 29.60
C GLN A 257 5.96 -3.41 30.33
N LYS A 258 5.62 -2.47 31.21
CA LYS A 258 6.61 -1.76 32.04
C LYS A 258 7.13 -2.68 33.15
N LYS A 259 8.31 -3.29 32.91
CA LYS A 259 9.00 -4.20 33.85
C LYS A 259 9.91 -3.48 34.87
N GLY A 260 10.13 -2.17 34.72
CA GLY A 260 10.90 -1.35 35.67
C GLY A 260 10.09 -0.91 36.89
N GLN A 261 10.78 -0.47 37.95
CA GLN A 261 10.12 0.21 39.06
C GLN A 261 9.74 1.63 38.63
N ILE A 262 8.44 1.94 38.66
CA ILE A 262 7.83 3.23 38.33
C ILE A 262 7.12 3.72 39.58
N ASN A 263 7.27 4.99 39.93
CA ASN A 263 6.66 5.55 41.13
C ASN A 263 5.12 5.59 41.00
N ASN A 264 4.40 5.50 42.12
CA ASN A 264 2.95 5.58 42.14
C ASN A 264 2.42 6.95 41.70
N ASP A 265 3.16 8.03 41.94
CA ASP A 265 2.79 9.38 41.50
C ASP A 265 2.82 9.49 39.97
N GLU A 266 3.86 8.95 39.32
CA GLU A 266 3.98 8.87 37.85
C GLU A 266 2.85 8.03 37.23
N ARG A 267 2.50 6.90 37.87
CA ARG A 267 1.36 6.06 37.46
C ARG A 267 0.04 6.83 37.57
N THR A 268 -0.16 7.56 38.66
CA THR A 268 -1.37 8.35 38.90
C THR A 268 -1.49 9.50 37.89
N ALA A 269 -0.40 10.22 37.63
CA ALA A 269 -0.37 11.25 36.58
C ALA A 269 -0.71 10.65 35.20
N LYS A 270 -0.17 9.48 34.86
CA LYS A 270 -0.44 8.82 33.57
C LYS A 270 -1.89 8.32 33.42
N ILE A 271 -2.58 7.99 34.51
CA ILE A 271 -4.03 7.68 34.51
C ILE A 271 -4.88 8.92 34.18
N CYS A 272 -4.37 10.12 34.47
CA CYS A 272 -5.05 11.38 34.19
C CYS A 272 -4.75 11.96 32.80
N GLU A 273 -3.73 11.47 32.09
CA GLU A 273 -3.52 11.82 30.68
C GLU A 273 -4.56 11.13 29.79
N SER A 274 -5.43 11.92 29.17
CA SER A 274 -6.35 11.45 28.14
C SER A 274 -5.61 11.23 26.81
N THR A 275 -4.85 10.13 26.70
CA THR A 275 -4.25 9.74 25.43
C THR A 275 -5.32 9.24 24.47
N GLU A 276 -5.57 10.00 23.40
CA GLU A 276 -6.45 9.59 22.31
C GLU A 276 -5.72 8.67 21.32
N THR A 277 -5.98 7.35 21.41
CA THR A 277 -5.84 6.27 20.40
C THR A 277 -6.13 4.95 21.15
N SER A 278 -6.87 3.96 20.64
CA SER A 278 -7.29 3.69 19.25
C SER A 278 -8.71 3.08 19.16
N LYS A 279 -8.99 2.22 18.16
CA LYS A 279 -10.28 1.51 17.92
C LYS A 279 -9.98 0.09 17.40
N ILE A 280 -10.46 -0.97 18.08
CA ILE A 280 -10.12 -2.37 17.75
C ILE A 280 -11.35 -3.32 17.90
N ASP A 281 -12.15 -3.51 16.85
CA ASP A 281 -13.28 -4.47 16.87
C ASP A 281 -12.89 -5.89 16.34
N ASP A 282 -13.38 -6.95 17.02
CA ASP A 282 -13.18 -8.40 16.73
C ASP A 282 -13.79 -8.84 15.38
N PHE A 283 -13.34 -9.87 14.65
CA PHE A 283 -12.48 -11.04 14.95
C PHE A 283 -11.85 -11.59 13.64
N ASP A 284 -10.52 -11.75 13.53
CA ASP A 284 -9.88 -12.65 12.54
C ASP A 284 -8.55 -13.24 13.06
N LEU A 285 -8.08 -14.31 12.43
CA LEU A 285 -7.00 -15.26 12.80
C LEU A 285 -5.61 -14.69 13.17
N SER A 286 -5.41 -13.37 13.20
CA SER A 286 -4.13 -12.71 13.51
C SER A 286 -3.99 -12.16 14.94
N THR A 287 -5.02 -12.32 15.78
CA THR A 287 -5.01 -11.87 17.18
C THR A 287 -4.85 -13.01 18.18
N ASP A 288 -4.19 -12.72 19.30
CA ASP A 288 -4.17 -13.53 20.51
C ASP A 288 -5.27 -13.05 21.48
N SER A 289 -6.13 -13.96 21.95
CA SER A 289 -7.13 -13.68 22.99
C SER A 289 -6.64 -14.20 24.35
N TYR A 290 -6.68 -13.31 25.36
CA TYR A 290 -6.33 -13.59 26.74
C TYR A 290 -7.56 -13.47 27.64
N MET A 291 -8.10 -14.59 28.10
CA MET A 291 -9.19 -14.61 29.08
C MET A 291 -8.66 -14.32 30.48
N MET A 292 -9.00 -13.16 31.03
CA MET A 292 -8.57 -12.72 32.36
C MET A 292 -9.74 -12.53 33.32
N ARG A 293 -9.54 -12.82 34.61
CA ARG A 293 -10.52 -12.53 35.67
C ARG A 293 -10.20 -11.18 36.31
N ILE A 294 -11.19 -10.29 36.37
CA ILE A 294 -11.04 -8.98 37.02
C ILE A 294 -11.06 -9.16 38.53
N VAL A 295 -9.92 -8.93 39.20
CA VAL A 295 -9.79 -9.12 40.65
C VAL A 295 -10.30 -7.91 41.44
N LYS A 296 -9.94 -6.69 41.01
CA LYS A 296 -10.31 -5.42 41.65
C LYS A 296 -10.44 -4.33 40.61
N VAL A 297 -11.49 -3.52 40.72
CA VAL A 297 -11.67 -2.27 39.96
C VAL A 297 -11.09 -1.12 40.78
N ILE A 298 -10.30 -0.25 40.16
CA ILE A 298 -9.74 0.96 40.78
C ILE A 298 -10.54 2.20 40.36
N LYS A 299 -10.88 2.27 39.08
CA LYS A 299 -11.76 3.29 38.48
C LYS A 299 -12.71 2.56 37.55
N GLU A 300 -14.01 2.75 37.73
CA GLU A 300 -15.03 2.13 36.88
C GLU A 300 -15.20 2.94 35.58
N GLY A 301 -15.43 2.24 34.47
CA GLY A 301 -15.70 2.84 33.17
C GLY A 301 -17.20 3.05 32.94
N SER A 302 -17.55 3.85 31.94
CA SER A 302 -18.95 4.10 31.58
C SER A 302 -19.62 2.94 30.81
N ILE A 303 -18.85 1.99 30.28
CA ILE A 303 -19.33 0.97 29.32
C ILE A 303 -19.48 -0.41 29.95
N ASP A 304 -18.59 -0.82 30.86
CA ASP A 304 -18.59 -2.12 31.52
C ASP A 304 -18.79 -1.97 33.04
N VAL A 305 -20.00 -2.29 33.50
CA VAL A 305 -20.47 -2.03 34.87
C VAL A 305 -20.41 -3.29 35.73
N GLY A 306 -19.84 -3.15 36.93
CA GLY A 306 -19.60 -4.24 37.87
C GLY A 306 -18.79 -5.42 37.29
N PRO A 307 -17.58 -5.21 36.73
CA PRO A 307 -16.79 -6.30 36.14
C PRO A 307 -16.07 -7.19 37.17
N THR A 308 -15.98 -6.76 38.43
CA THR A 308 -15.30 -7.50 39.52
C THR A 308 -15.76 -8.96 39.61
N GLY A 309 -14.79 -9.89 39.66
CA GLY A 309 -15.01 -11.34 39.72
C GLY A 309 -15.32 -12.00 38.38
N LYS A 310 -15.75 -11.24 37.36
CA LYS A 310 -16.11 -11.76 36.02
C LYS A 310 -14.87 -12.00 35.16
N LEU A 311 -15.04 -12.83 34.13
CA LEU A 311 -14.06 -13.02 33.07
C LEU A 311 -14.25 -11.96 31.96
N ARG A 312 -13.15 -11.55 31.35
CA ARG A 312 -13.09 -10.63 30.20
C ARG A 312 -12.05 -11.16 29.20
N SER A 313 -12.36 -11.07 27.91
CA SER A 313 -11.38 -11.28 26.84
C SER A 313 -10.58 -10.00 26.66
N PHE A 314 -9.25 -10.11 26.65
CA PHE A 314 -8.34 -9.06 26.22
C PHE A 314 -7.70 -9.50 24.91
N LEU A 315 -7.76 -8.65 23.90
CA LEU A 315 -7.19 -8.92 22.57
C LEU A 315 -5.79 -8.29 22.48
N SER A 316 -4.90 -8.97 21.76
CA SER A 316 -3.60 -8.45 21.38
C SER A 316 -3.23 -8.91 19.98
N TYR A 317 -2.44 -8.12 19.29
CA TYR A 317 -1.78 -8.57 18.07
C TYR A 317 -0.68 -9.60 18.36
N GLN A 318 -0.48 -10.56 17.45
CA GLN A 318 0.55 -11.59 17.58
C GLN A 318 1.98 -11.01 17.64
N HIS A 319 2.27 -9.90 16.94
CA HIS A 319 3.59 -9.23 17.03
C HIS A 319 3.84 -8.58 18.40
N CYS A 320 2.80 -8.37 19.21
CA CYS A 320 2.91 -7.82 20.55
C CYS A 320 3.12 -8.86 21.65
N ARG A 321 3.12 -10.16 21.33
CA ARG A 321 3.26 -11.25 22.30
C ARG A 321 4.55 -11.13 23.14
N GLU A 322 5.67 -10.81 22.51
CA GLU A 322 6.95 -10.60 23.21
C GLU A 322 6.93 -9.32 24.06
N ALA A 323 6.43 -8.21 23.50
CA ALA A 323 6.30 -6.90 24.14
C ALA A 323 5.42 -6.93 25.41
N LEU A 324 4.34 -7.72 25.39
CA LEU A 324 3.42 -7.90 26.51
C LEU A 324 3.92 -8.93 27.53
N SER A 325 4.61 -10.00 27.09
CA SER A 325 5.18 -11.04 27.97
C SER A 325 4.17 -11.61 29.00
N LEU A 326 2.91 -11.81 28.60
CA LEU A 326 1.86 -12.31 29.50
C LEU A 326 2.05 -13.81 29.78
N HIS A 327 2.11 -14.15 31.06
CA HIS A 327 2.17 -15.51 31.58
C HIS A 327 0.91 -15.85 32.40
N ASN A 328 0.44 -17.09 32.26
CA ASN A 328 -0.67 -17.65 33.05
C ASN A 328 -0.36 -17.63 34.56
N GLY A 329 -1.41 -17.45 35.37
CA GLY A 329 -1.32 -17.49 36.84
C GLY A 329 -0.75 -16.23 37.52
N LYS A 330 -0.31 -15.22 36.76
CA LYS A 330 0.13 -13.92 37.32
C LYS A 330 -0.98 -12.88 37.26
N THR A 331 -0.92 -11.90 38.16
CA THR A 331 -1.81 -10.73 38.18
C THR A 331 -1.14 -9.54 37.48
N TYR A 332 -1.92 -8.79 36.70
CA TYR A 332 -1.45 -7.62 35.95
C TYR A 332 -2.32 -6.40 36.29
N LEU A 333 -1.72 -5.21 36.29
CA LEU A 333 -2.44 -3.95 36.28
C LEU A 333 -2.61 -3.52 34.82
N ILE A 334 -3.87 -3.33 34.40
CA ILE A 334 -4.24 -2.91 33.04
C ILE A 334 -5.00 -1.58 33.15
N MET A 335 -4.71 -0.65 32.25
CA MET A 335 -5.29 0.69 32.18
C MET A 335 -5.48 1.02 30.70
N GLY A 336 -6.62 1.59 30.33
CA GLY A 336 -7.00 1.87 28.94
C GLY A 336 -8.17 2.86 28.84
N SER A 337 -8.54 3.19 27.62
CA SER A 337 -9.62 4.10 27.26
C SER A 337 -10.97 3.37 27.15
N SER A 338 -12.07 4.11 27.26
CA SER A 338 -13.40 3.58 26.91
C SER A 338 -13.54 3.27 25.42
N LYS A 339 -12.69 3.84 24.55
CA LYS A 339 -12.63 3.50 23.11
C LYS A 339 -12.01 2.12 22.83
N ASP A 340 -11.34 1.52 23.81
CA ASP A 340 -10.73 0.18 23.75
C ASP A 340 -11.68 -0.93 24.25
N ILE A 341 -12.92 -0.58 24.61
CA ILE A 341 -13.94 -1.51 25.14
C ILE A 341 -14.97 -1.80 24.05
N HIS A 342 -14.99 -3.04 23.59
CA HIS A 342 -15.83 -3.50 22.49
C HIS A 342 -17.01 -4.31 23.04
N ARG A 343 -18.23 -3.94 22.63
CA ARG A 343 -19.45 -4.67 23.01
C ARG A 343 -19.80 -5.71 21.95
N ASP A 344 -19.98 -6.93 22.41
CA ASP A 344 -20.53 -8.02 21.63
C ASP A 344 -22.06 -8.04 21.75
N ASP A 345 -22.71 -7.11 21.04
CA ASP A 345 -24.17 -6.96 21.04
C ASP A 345 -24.91 -8.19 20.49
N GLN A 346 -24.20 -9.18 19.92
CA GLN A 346 -24.77 -10.47 19.48
C GLN A 346 -24.84 -11.53 20.59
N LYS A 347 -24.24 -11.30 21.78
CA LYS A 347 -24.33 -12.23 22.93
C LYS A 347 -25.35 -11.80 24.00
N GLN A 348 -26.35 -10.97 23.63
CA GLN A 348 -27.44 -10.52 24.52
C GLN A 348 -28.84 -11.04 24.15
N THR A 349 -28.93 -12.11 23.35
CA THR A 349 -30.15 -12.92 23.14
C THR A 349 -30.06 -14.25 23.87
#